data_AF-G5BZ43-F1
#
_entry.id   AF-G5BZ43-F1
#
_cell.length_a   1.000
_cell.length_b   1.000
_cell.length_c   1.000
_cell.angle_alpha   90.00
_cell.angle_beta   90.00
_cell.angle_gamma   90.00
#
_symmetry.space_group_name_H-M   'P 1'
#
loop_
_entity.id
_entity.type
_entity.pdbx_description
1 polymer ?
#
loop_
_entity_poly.entity_id
_entity_poly.type
_entity_poly.pdbx_seq_one_letter_code
_entity_poly.pdbx_strand_id
1 'polypeptide(L)'
;MCVPMQTHALPDGRAHALSWLQDAIQERTEYRCSVLSSAGNQTSKVQIAVVRHEVAQQEKWNRELATWRAVLGEHDRLMQGWRKAWESCSKDTF
;
A
#
# COMPACT_ATOMS: atom_id res chain seq x y z
N MET A 1 11.85 -9.33 -20.34
CA MET A 1 12.57 -10.34 -21.16
C MET A 1 12.34 -11.71 -20.53
N CYS A 2 11.88 -12.70 -21.30
CA CYS A 2 11.69 -14.06 -20.79
C CYS A 2 13.06 -14.71 -20.52
N VAL A 3 13.22 -15.27 -19.33
CA VAL A 3 14.41 -16.00 -18.86
C VAL A 3 14.26 -17.47 -19.30
N PRO A 4 15.34 -18.29 -19.35
CA PRO A 4 15.23 -19.72 -19.68
C PRO A 4 14.16 -20.46 -18.88
N MET A 5 13.38 -21.30 -19.55
CA MET A 5 12.44 -22.25 -18.93
C MET A 5 13.20 -23.48 -18.44
N GLN A 6 12.79 -24.04 -17.31
CA GLN A 6 13.23 -25.36 -16.85
C GLN A 6 12.06 -26.35 -16.87
N THR A 7 12.31 -27.56 -17.37
CA THR A 7 11.34 -28.64 -17.38
C THR A 7 11.92 -29.89 -16.74
N HIS A 8 11.12 -30.57 -15.93
CA HIS A 8 11.50 -31.79 -15.24
C HIS A 8 10.40 -32.85 -15.40
N ALA A 9 10.73 -33.96 -16.05
CA ALA A 9 9.82 -35.08 -16.23
C ALA A 9 9.66 -35.88 -14.93
N LEU A 10 8.46 -36.36 -14.67
CA LEU A 10 8.14 -37.23 -13.55
C LEU A 10 7.97 -38.69 -14.02
N PRO A 11 8.21 -39.69 -13.14
CA PRO A 11 8.11 -41.11 -13.52
C PRO A 11 6.73 -41.56 -14.02
N ASP A 12 5.67 -40.83 -13.67
CA ASP A 12 4.29 -41.12 -14.06
C ASP A 12 3.87 -40.46 -15.38
N GLY A 13 4.82 -39.89 -16.12
CA GLY A 13 4.58 -39.23 -17.40
C GLY A 13 4.11 -37.78 -17.29
N ARG A 14 3.98 -37.22 -16.08
CA ARG A 14 3.77 -35.78 -15.88
C ARG A 14 5.08 -35.01 -16.04
N ALA A 15 4.99 -33.68 -16.13
CA ALA A 15 6.14 -32.79 -16.14
C ALA A 15 5.89 -31.56 -15.27
N HIS A 16 6.93 -31.09 -14.59
CA HIS A 16 6.98 -29.77 -13.98
C HIS A 16 7.65 -28.80 -14.95
N ALA A 17 7.05 -27.64 -15.16
CA ALA A 17 7.62 -26.56 -15.97
C ALA A 17 7.71 -25.28 -15.11
N LEU A 18 8.89 -24.69 -15.06
CA LEU A 18 9.16 -23.40 -14.43
C LEU A 18 9.59 -22.41 -15.50
N SER A 19 8.99 -21.23 -15.49
CA SER A 19 9.34 -20.12 -16.38
C SER A 19 9.43 -18.85 -15.57
N TRP A 20 10.43 -18.02 -15.90
CA TRP A 20 10.67 -16.76 -15.23
C TRP A 20 10.59 -15.61 -16.23
N LEU A 21 10.05 -14.50 -15.75
CA LEU A 21 9.92 -13.27 -16.50
C LEU A 21 10.54 -12.14 -15.69
N GLN A 22 11.47 -11.42 -16.30
CA GLN A 22 11.94 -10.15 -15.76
C GLN A 22 11.18 -9.03 -16.46
N ASP A 23 10.47 -8.22 -15.67
CA ASP A 23 9.59 -7.17 -16.16
C ASP A 23 9.54 -5.98 -15.19
N ALA A 24 9.21 -4.79 -15.71
CA ALA A 24 9.00 -3.60 -14.91
C ALA A 24 7.53 -3.56 -14.46
N ILE A 25 7.31 -3.85 -13.18
CA ILE A 25 5.96 -3.98 -12.62
C ILE A 25 5.32 -2.58 -12.47
N GLN A 26 4.07 -2.44 -12.92
CA GLN A 26 3.25 -1.26 -12.70
C GLN A 26 2.26 -1.52 -11.53
N GLU A 27 1.55 -0.50 -11.04
CA GLU A 27 0.65 -0.62 -9.88
C GLU A 27 -0.31 -1.81 -9.92
N ARG A 28 -0.77 -2.17 -11.12
CA ARG A 28 -1.56 -3.36 -11.37
C ARG A 28 -1.07 -4.03 -12.64
N THR A 29 -0.31 -5.10 -12.49
CA THR A 29 0.15 -5.92 -13.62
C THR A 29 -0.45 -7.31 -13.51
N GLU A 30 -1.01 -7.81 -14.62
CA GLU A 30 -1.50 -9.18 -14.73
C GLU A 30 -0.46 -10.04 -15.44
N TYR A 31 -0.08 -11.16 -14.82
CA TYR A 31 0.78 -12.17 -15.41
C TYR A 31 -0.03 -13.40 -15.77
N ARG A 32 0.25 -13.96 -16.94
CA ARG A 32 -0.39 -15.17 -17.47
C ARG A 32 0.69 -16.22 -17.74
N CYS A 33 0.54 -17.39 -17.16
CA CYS A 33 1.37 -18.55 -17.48
C CYS A 33 0.53 -19.55 -18.28
N SER A 34 0.98 -19.86 -19.49
CA SER A 34 0.30 -20.81 -20.38
C SER A 34 1.20 -22.01 -20.64
N VAL A 35 0.64 -23.20 -20.50
CA VAL A 35 1.31 -24.46 -20.84
C VAL A 35 0.58 -25.09 -22.00
N LEU A 36 1.33 -25.50 -23.04
CA LEU A 36 0.81 -26.20 -24.21
C LEU A 36 1.42 -27.59 -24.27
N SER A 37 0.60 -28.59 -24.57
CA SER A 37 0.99 -29.99 -24.73
C SER A 37 0.14 -30.66 -25.82
N SER A 38 0.50 -31.88 -26.20
CA SER A 38 -0.31 -32.70 -27.10
C SER A 38 -1.70 -33.03 -26.53
N ALA A 39 -1.84 -33.06 -25.20
CA ALA A 39 -3.11 -33.29 -24.52
C ALA A 39 -4.00 -32.03 -24.44
N GLY A 40 -3.50 -30.86 -24.86
CA GLY A 40 -4.20 -29.58 -24.81
C GLY A 40 -3.40 -28.48 -24.14
N ASN A 41 -4.08 -27.38 -23.80
CA ASN A 41 -3.48 -26.23 -23.13
C ASN A 41 -4.15 -25.93 -21.79
N GLN A 42 -3.41 -25.27 -20.91
CA GLN A 42 -3.90 -24.72 -19.66
C GLN A 42 -3.29 -23.34 -19.45
N THR A 43 -4.02 -22.46 -18.77
CA THR A 43 -3.54 -21.11 -18.46
C THR A 43 -3.91 -20.73 -17.05
N SER A 44 -2.92 -20.27 -16.28
CA SER A 44 -3.13 -19.63 -14.99
C SER A 44 -2.94 -18.11 -15.13
N LYS A 45 -3.58 -17.37 -14.23
CA LYS A 45 -3.50 -15.91 -14.16
C LYS A 45 -3.23 -15.48 -12.73
N VAL A 46 -2.37 -14.47 -12.56
CA VAL A 46 -2.11 -13.82 -11.28
C VAL A 46 -2.04 -12.31 -11.48
N GLN A 47 -2.65 -11.57 -10.57
CA GLN A 47 -2.55 -10.11 -10.54
C GLN A 47 -1.60 -9.71 -9.43
N ILE A 48 -0.57 -8.94 -9.79
CA ILE A 48 0.38 -8.36 -8.85
C ILE A 48 0.02 -6.89 -8.70
N ALA A 49 -0.31 -6.50 -7.47
CA ALA A 49 -0.54 -5.12 -7.10
C ALA A 49 0.66 -4.62 -6.30
N VAL A 50 1.33 -3.58 -6.81
CA VAL A 50 2.42 -2.90 -6.08
C VAL A 50 1.83 -1.65 -5.45
N VAL A 51 1.82 -1.61 -4.12
CA VAL A 51 1.45 -0.39 -3.40
C VAL A 51 2.53 0.66 -3.65
N ARG A 52 2.19 1.79 -4.27
CA ARG A 52 3.12 2.91 -4.42
C ARG A 52 3.52 3.39 -3.03
N HIS A 53 4.81 3.27 -2.73
CA HIS A 53 5.37 3.72 -1.46
C HIS A 53 5.05 5.21 -1.22
N GLU A 54 5.07 6.04 -2.28
CA GLU A 54 4.71 7.46 -2.23
C GLU A 54 3.27 7.71 -1.77
N VAL A 55 2.31 6.94 -2.27
CA VAL A 55 0.88 7.08 -1.89
C VAL A 55 0.69 6.67 -0.44
N ALA A 56 1.29 5.55 -0.02
CA ALA A 56 1.22 5.09 1.37
C ALA A 56 1.88 6.09 2.34
N GLN A 57 3.01 6.69 1.96
CA GLN A 57 3.68 7.72 2.75
C GLN A 57 2.85 9.02 2.80
N GLN A 58 2.25 9.44 1.68
CA GLN A 58 1.39 10.62 1.65
C GLN A 58 0.15 10.46 2.52
N GLU A 59 -0.50 9.29 2.48
CA GLU A 59 -1.64 9.00 3.34
C GLU A 59 -1.26 9.01 4.82
N LYS A 60 -0.11 8.41 5.17
CA LYS A 60 0.43 8.44 6.52
C LYS A 60 0.67 9.88 6.99
N TRP A 61 1.37 10.68 6.17
CA TRP A 61 1.64 12.08 6.49
C TRP A 61 0.38 12.91 6.66
N ASN A 62 -0.63 12.72 5.80
CA ASN A 62 -1.90 13.42 5.90
C ASN A 62 -2.62 13.13 7.23
N ARG A 63 -2.57 11.88 7.71
CA ARG A 63 -3.14 11.50 9.02
C ARG A 63 -2.39 12.13 10.19
N GLU A 64 -1.07 12.11 10.15
CA GLU A 64 -0.22 12.74 11.17
C GLU A 64 -0.48 14.26 11.22
N LEU A 65 -0.52 14.93 10.06
CA LEU A 65 -0.81 16.35 9.97
C LEU A 65 -2.20 16.70 10.50
N ALA A 66 -3.22 15.90 10.19
CA ALA A 66 -4.57 16.10 10.73
C ALA A 66 -4.59 16.00 12.26
N THR A 67 -3.85 15.03 12.82
CA THR A 67 -3.71 14.85 14.27
C THR A 67 -3.06 16.07 14.91
N TRP A 68 -1.95 16.57 14.35
CA TRP A 68 -1.28 17.77 14.84
C TRP A 68 -2.16 19.01 14.78
N ARG A 69 -2.94 19.19 13.72
CA ARG A 69 -3.89 20.31 13.60
C ARG A 69 -4.98 20.24 14.67
N ALA A 70 -5.47 19.05 15.00
CA ALA A 70 -6.45 18.87 16.05
C ALA A 70 -5.88 19.29 17.42
N VAL A 71 -4.68 18.82 17.75
CA VAL A 71 -3.98 19.17 19.01
C VAL A 71 -3.75 20.68 19.12
N LEU A 72 -3.32 21.34 18.03
CA LEU A 72 -3.15 22.80 18.02
C LEU A 72 -4.48 23.53 18.25
N GLY A 73 -5.57 23.06 17.64
CA GLY A 73 -6.90 23.62 17.84
C GLY A 73 -7.42 23.47 19.27
N GLU A 74 -7.16 22.33 19.91
CA GLU A 74 -7.49 22.10 21.32
C GLU A 74 -6.69 23.01 22.25
N HIS A 75 -5.38 23.14 21.98
CA HIS A 75 -4.51 24.03 22.73
C HIS A 75 -4.98 25.49 22.64
N ASP A 76 -5.29 25.98 21.45
CA ASP A 76 -5.80 27.35 21.25
C ASP A 76 -7.10 27.60 22.04
N ARG A 77 -8.06 26.65 21.98
CA ARG A 77 -9.31 26.73 22.74
C ARG A 77 -9.07 26.80 24.25
N LEU A 78 -8.15 25.98 24.75
CA LEU A 78 -7.77 25.98 26.16
C LEU A 78 -7.17 27.35 26.55
N MET A 79 -6.25 27.89 25.75
CA MET A 79 -5.63 29.19 26.01
C MET A 79 -6.63 30.35 25.97
N GLN A 80 -7.60 30.31 25.06
CA GLN A 80 -8.70 31.27 25.04
C GLN A 80 -9.57 31.18 26.31
N GLY A 81 -9.82 29.96 26.80
CA GLY A 81 -10.52 29.74 28.07
C GLY A 81 -9.78 30.35 29.26
N TRP A 82 -8.47 30.09 29.37
CA TRP A 82 -7.62 30.68 30.41
C TRP A 82 -7.60 32.20 30.36
N ARG A 83 -7.47 32.79 29.17
CA ARG A 83 -7.52 34.25 28.99
C ARG A 83 -8.83 34.83 29.52
N LYS A 84 -9.98 34.24 29.17
CA LYS A 84 -11.29 34.71 29.63
C LYS A 84 -11.42 34.62 31.16
N ALA A 85 -10.99 33.51 31.76
CA ALA A 85 -11.01 33.34 33.21
C ALA A 85 -10.13 34.40 33.91
N TRP A 86 -8.93 34.63 33.38
CA TRP A 86 -8.01 35.65 33.89
C TRP A 86 -8.61 37.06 33.83
N GLU A 87 -9.19 37.43 32.68
CA GLU A 87 -9.84 38.74 32.49
C GLU A 87 -11.07 38.91 33.39
N SER A 88 -11.82 37.85 33.70
CA SER A 88 -12.94 37.90 34.63
C SER A 88 -12.47 38.21 36.05
N CYS A 89 -11.48 37.48 36.57
CA CYS A 89 -10.96 37.69 37.92
C CYS A 89 -10.38 39.11 38.12
N SER A 90 -9.77 39.69 37.08
CA SER A 90 -9.25 41.07 37.14
C SER A 90 -10.34 42.15 37.20
N LYS A 91 -11.57 41.85 36.76
CA LYS A 91 -12.69 42.79 36.80
C LYS A 91 -13.39 42.81 38.16
N ASP A 92 -13.39 41.68 38.88
CA ASP A 92 -13.98 41.55 40.21
C ASP A 92 -13.12 42.20 41.33
N THR A 93 -11.98 42.79 40.99
CA THR A 93 -11.03 43.42 41.93
C THR A 93 -11.08 44.95 41.98
N PHE A 94 -12.08 45.58 41.35
CA PHE A 94 -12.33 47.04 41.38
C PHE A 94 -13.71 47.39 41.94
#